data_AF-A0A0F2RVY6-F1
#
_entry.id   AF-A0A0F2RVY6-F1
#
_cell.length_a   1.000
_cell.length_b   1.000
_cell.length_c   1.000
_cell.angle_alpha   90.00
_cell.angle_beta   90.00
_cell.angle_gamma   90.00
#
_symmetry.space_group_name_H-M   'P 1'
#
loop_
_entity.id
_entity.type
_entity.pdbx_description
1 polymer ?
#
loop_
_entity_poly.entity_id
_entity_poly.type
_entity_poly.pdbx_seq_one_letter_code
_entity_poly.pdbx_strand_id
1 'polypeptide(L)'
;MANAVPITLPNRQKDLTRRTMLAGLGFSTAAVTGPMPAFAAALADDTPVMPGAKHLAHPILSLPFVRDVTTVERASGAAPRCFWQVAPTGDYGADCATGARYAAAALDYMVAANTPQVLQWAVFDMMTMRRHRSGIEVGFLSTFGRIATRAHATRLSEGGLA
;
A
#
# COMPACT_ATOMS: atom_id res chain seq x y z
N MET A 1 -61.91 -6.03 22.90
CA MET A 1 -61.75 -6.52 21.52
C MET A 1 -61.38 -5.33 20.64
N ALA A 2 -60.12 -5.22 20.24
CA ALA A 2 -59.63 -4.13 19.39
C ALA A 2 -58.96 -4.77 18.16
N ASN A 3 -59.53 -4.48 16.98
CA ASN A 3 -59.02 -4.89 15.67
C ASN A 3 -57.79 -4.07 15.33
N ALA A 4 -56.66 -4.73 15.05
CA ALA A 4 -55.50 -4.12 14.40
C ALA A 4 -55.38 -4.69 12.98
N VAL A 5 -55.53 -3.81 12.00
CA VAL A 5 -55.37 -4.06 10.57
C VAL A 5 -53.88 -4.25 10.26
N PRO A 6 -53.46 -5.30 9.53
CA PRO A 6 -52.08 -5.43 9.09
C PRO A 6 -51.80 -4.48 7.91
N ILE A 7 -50.82 -3.59 8.09
CA ILE A 7 -50.30 -2.73 7.01
C ILE A 7 -49.30 -3.56 6.20
N THR A 8 -49.76 -4.07 5.05
CA THR A 8 -48.93 -4.62 3.99
C THR A 8 -48.25 -3.47 3.25
N LEU A 9 -46.93 -3.33 3.38
CA LEU A 9 -46.15 -2.40 2.57
C LEU A 9 -45.81 -3.02 1.20
N PRO A 10 -46.04 -2.31 0.08
CA PRO A 10 -45.83 -2.84 -1.25
C PRO A 10 -44.36 -2.91 -1.66
N ASN A 11 -44.05 -4.01 -2.34
CA ASN A 11 -42.85 -4.25 -3.12
C ASN A 11 -42.74 -3.19 -4.24
N ARG A 12 -41.66 -2.37 -4.23
CA ARG A 12 -41.39 -1.40 -5.30
C ARG A 12 -39.89 -1.25 -5.54
N GLN A 13 -39.39 -2.02 -6.50
CA GLN A 13 -38.83 -1.46 -7.74
C GLN A 13 -37.77 -0.36 -7.56
N LYS A 14 -36.49 -0.75 -7.45
CA LYS A 14 -35.33 0.10 -7.83
C LYS A 14 -34.17 -0.76 -8.39
N ASP A 15 -34.49 -1.57 -9.38
CA ASP A 15 -33.52 -1.89 -10.43
C ASP A 15 -33.58 -0.79 -11.50
N LEU A 16 -32.44 -0.52 -12.15
CA LEU A 16 -32.20 0.50 -13.19
C LEU A 16 -32.13 1.98 -12.74
N THR A 17 -31.04 2.40 -12.09
CA THR A 17 -30.39 3.71 -12.38
C THR A 17 -29.05 3.90 -11.63
N ARG A 18 -27.97 3.21 -12.06
CA ARG A 18 -26.58 3.61 -11.74
C ARG A 18 -25.60 3.27 -12.86
N ARG A 19 -26.04 3.31 -14.13
CA ARG A 19 -25.17 3.09 -15.31
C ARG A 19 -25.05 4.29 -16.25
N THR A 20 -25.48 5.48 -15.84
CA THR A 20 -25.56 6.65 -16.75
C THR A 20 -24.96 7.93 -16.15
N MET A 21 -23.80 7.85 -15.48
CA MET A 21 -23.08 9.04 -15.00
C MET A 21 -21.56 8.81 -15.00
N LEU A 22 -20.95 8.39 -16.12
CA LEU A 22 -19.49 8.46 -16.34
C LEU A 22 -19.09 8.22 -17.81
N ALA A 23 -19.94 8.59 -18.77
CA ALA A 23 -19.64 8.54 -20.21
C ALA A 23 -19.38 9.96 -20.76
N GLY A 24 -18.58 10.76 -20.06
CA GLY A 24 -18.44 12.19 -20.36
C GLY A 24 -17.14 12.85 -19.91
N LEU A 25 -16.03 12.13 -19.88
CA LEU A 25 -14.71 12.76 -19.83
C LEU A 25 -13.90 12.23 -21.02
N GLY A 26 -13.94 12.99 -22.11
CA GLY A 26 -12.97 12.82 -23.18
C GLY A 26 -11.58 13.03 -22.62
N PHE A 27 -10.70 12.06 -22.82
CA PHE A 27 -9.27 12.25 -22.63
C PHE A 27 -8.80 13.23 -23.71
N SER A 28 -8.80 14.53 -23.40
CA SER A 28 -7.97 15.48 -24.13
C SER A 28 -6.52 15.15 -23.84
N THR A 29 -5.87 14.49 -24.78
CA THR A 29 -4.41 14.42 -24.90
C THR A 29 -3.88 15.81 -25.26
N ALA A 30 -3.86 16.71 -24.28
CA ALA A 30 -3.00 17.88 -24.38
C ALA A 30 -1.57 17.41 -24.07
N ALA A 31 -0.77 17.25 -25.11
CA ALA A 31 0.67 17.07 -25.00
C ALA A 31 1.25 18.28 -24.24
N VAL A 32 1.58 18.08 -22.96
CA VAL A 32 2.45 19.01 -22.24
C VAL A 32 3.87 18.73 -22.71
N THR A 33 4.23 19.32 -23.84
CA THR A 33 5.63 19.53 -24.23
C THR A 33 6.17 20.68 -23.40
N GLY A 34 6.61 20.38 -22.19
CA GLY A 34 7.37 21.28 -21.33
C GLY A 34 8.63 20.57 -20.84
N PRO A 35 9.78 21.27 -20.72
CA PRO A 35 11.00 20.65 -20.21
C PRO A 35 10.77 20.22 -18.76
N MET A 36 10.86 18.92 -18.51
CA MET A 36 10.83 18.35 -17.16
C MET A 36 11.88 19.04 -16.29
N PRO A 37 11.54 19.54 -15.09
CA PRO A 37 12.54 20.00 -14.14
C PRO A 37 13.47 18.84 -13.75
N ALA A 38 14.75 19.15 -13.60
CA ALA A 38 15.90 18.27 -13.38
C ALA A 38 15.90 17.52 -12.03
N PHE A 39 14.76 16.96 -11.60
CA PHE A 39 14.65 16.11 -10.41
C PHE A 39 14.54 14.62 -10.76
N ALA A 40 14.25 14.29 -12.03
CA ALA A 40 14.16 12.90 -12.50
C ALA A 40 15.53 12.24 -12.77
N ALA A 41 16.62 13.01 -12.84
CA ALA A 41 17.95 12.50 -13.16
C ALA A 41 18.75 11.99 -11.95
N ALA A 42 18.28 12.21 -10.71
CA ALA A 42 19.03 11.87 -9.49
C ALA A 42 18.69 10.49 -8.89
N LEU A 43 17.96 9.63 -9.61
CA LEU A 43 17.56 8.28 -9.15
C LEU A 43 18.13 7.13 -10.00
N ALA A 44 18.93 7.47 -11.02
CA ALA A 44 19.73 6.50 -11.76
C ALA A 44 21.13 6.48 -11.15
N ASP A 45 21.28 5.86 -9.98
CA ASP A 45 22.61 5.53 -9.45
C ASP A 45 22.71 4.01 -9.32
N ASP A 46 23.71 3.47 -10.02
CA ASP A 46 24.03 2.06 -10.14
C ASP A 46 24.45 1.49 -8.79
N THR A 47 23.56 0.73 -8.15
CA THR A 47 23.93 -0.09 -6.99
C THR A 47 24.06 -1.57 -7.39
N PRO A 48 25.14 -2.25 -6.99
CA PRO A 48 25.40 -3.63 -7.40
C PRO A 48 24.40 -4.57 -6.71
N VAL A 49 23.69 -5.35 -7.52
CA VAL A 49 22.80 -6.43 -7.07
C VAL A 49 23.64 -7.52 -6.41
N MET A 50 23.47 -7.70 -5.10
CA MET A 50 24.14 -8.77 -4.35
C MET A 50 23.61 -10.16 -4.76
N PRO A 51 24.48 -11.13 -5.12
CA PRO A 51 24.05 -12.47 -5.53
C PRO A 51 23.74 -13.33 -4.30
N GLY A 52 22.49 -13.79 -4.17
CA GLY A 52 22.13 -14.74 -3.09
C GLY A 52 20.64 -15.00 -2.85
N ALA A 53 19.72 -14.25 -3.46
CA ALA A 53 18.29 -14.50 -3.28
C ALA A 53 17.83 -15.70 -4.13
N LYS A 54 17.58 -16.84 -3.49
CA LYS A 54 16.92 -18.01 -4.11
C LYS A 54 15.60 -17.57 -4.75
N HIS A 55 15.37 -18.00 -5.99
CA HIS A 55 14.25 -17.59 -6.85
C HIS A 55 12.90 -18.05 -6.28
N LEU A 56 12.31 -17.25 -5.38
CA LEU A 56 10.89 -17.28 -5.07
C LEU A 56 10.15 -16.67 -6.26
N ALA A 57 8.99 -17.24 -6.62
CA ALA A 57 8.04 -16.64 -7.55
C ALA A 57 7.96 -15.11 -7.28
N HIS A 58 8.39 -14.29 -8.23
CA HIS A 58 8.57 -12.82 -8.14
C HIS A 58 9.23 -12.29 -6.83
N PRO A 59 10.42 -11.66 -6.87
CA PRO A 59 11.19 -11.24 -5.69
C PRO A 59 10.40 -10.54 -4.58
N ILE A 60 9.41 -9.72 -4.92
CA ILE A 60 8.52 -9.02 -3.97
C ILE A 60 7.65 -9.91 -3.07
N LEU A 61 7.36 -11.17 -3.48
CA LEU A 61 6.61 -12.12 -2.66
C LEU A 61 7.47 -12.74 -1.55
N SER A 62 8.77 -12.42 -1.50
CA SER A 62 9.60 -12.72 -0.33
C SER A 62 9.22 -11.90 0.90
N LEU A 63 8.47 -10.80 0.71
CA LEU A 63 7.98 -9.97 1.81
C LEU A 63 6.80 -10.66 2.51
N PRO A 64 6.84 -10.86 3.84
CA PRO A 64 5.88 -11.70 4.57
C PRO A 64 4.46 -11.12 4.67
N PHE A 65 4.29 -9.85 4.28
CA PHE A 65 3.02 -9.13 4.28
C PHE A 65 2.49 -8.90 2.86
N VAL A 66 3.15 -9.45 1.82
CA VAL A 66 2.74 -9.34 0.42
C VAL A 66 2.21 -10.69 -0.06
N ARG A 67 1.08 -10.68 -0.76
CA ARG A 67 0.54 -11.87 -1.43
C ARG A 67 -0.07 -11.51 -2.77
N ASP A 68 -0.09 -12.49 -3.67
CA ASP A 68 -0.96 -12.40 -4.83
C ASP A 68 -2.43 -12.52 -4.43
N VAL A 69 -3.26 -11.83 -5.19
CA VAL A 69 -4.70 -11.84 -5.03
C VAL A 69 -5.27 -13.02 -5.82
N THR A 70 -6.24 -13.72 -5.23
CA THR A 70 -6.86 -14.90 -5.84
C THR A 70 -7.62 -14.55 -7.11
N THR A 71 -7.88 -15.55 -7.96
CA THR A 71 -8.69 -15.36 -9.18
C THR A 71 -10.09 -14.84 -8.87
N VAL A 72 -10.69 -15.28 -7.76
CA VAL A 72 -12.00 -14.83 -7.27
C VAL A 72 -11.97 -13.36 -6.88
N GLU A 73 -10.98 -12.96 -6.07
CA GLU A 73 -10.82 -11.56 -5.68
C GLU A 73 -10.54 -10.67 -6.91
N ARG A 74 -9.74 -11.14 -7.87
CA ARG A 74 -9.48 -10.42 -9.13
C ARG A 74 -10.74 -10.26 -9.97
N ALA A 75 -11.59 -11.28 -10.04
CA ALA A 75 -12.89 -11.20 -10.72
C ALA A 75 -13.83 -10.17 -10.08
N SER A 76 -13.64 -9.86 -8.79
CA SER A 76 -14.36 -8.79 -8.08
C SER A 76 -13.77 -7.39 -8.28
N GLY A 77 -12.72 -7.25 -9.10
CA GLY A 77 -12.05 -5.98 -9.40
C GLY A 77 -10.90 -5.62 -8.45
N ALA A 78 -10.43 -6.56 -7.62
CA ALA A 78 -9.26 -6.34 -6.77
C ALA A 78 -7.98 -6.20 -7.59
N ALA A 79 -7.02 -5.41 -7.08
CA ALA A 79 -5.69 -5.30 -7.65
C ALA A 79 -5.01 -6.68 -7.72
N PRO A 80 -4.06 -6.92 -8.65
CA PRO A 80 -3.42 -8.22 -8.81
C PRO A 80 -2.66 -8.72 -7.57
N ARG A 81 -2.26 -7.80 -6.69
CA ARG A 81 -1.41 -8.04 -5.53
C ARG A 81 -1.90 -7.23 -4.33
N CYS A 82 -1.82 -7.85 -3.17
CA CYS A 82 -2.04 -7.20 -1.88
C CYS A 82 -0.68 -7.03 -1.19
N PHE A 83 -0.34 -5.78 -0.90
CA PHE A 83 0.89 -5.32 -0.25
C PHE A 83 0.73 -5.14 1.26
N TRP A 84 -0.40 -5.55 1.86
CA TRP A 84 -0.58 -5.51 3.30
C TRP A 84 -1.49 -6.62 3.82
N GLN A 85 -1.10 -7.88 3.70
CA GLN A 85 -1.80 -9.00 4.33
C GLN A 85 -1.15 -9.36 5.66
N VAL A 86 -1.75 -8.96 6.78
CA VAL A 86 -1.25 -9.27 8.12
C VAL A 86 -2.35 -9.84 9.02
N ALA A 87 -1.94 -10.61 10.03
CA ALA A 87 -2.81 -11.17 11.05
C ALA A 87 -2.23 -10.83 12.43
N PRO A 88 -2.83 -9.90 13.18
CA PRO A 88 -2.36 -9.55 14.52
C PRO A 88 -2.59 -10.68 15.52
N THR A 89 -1.70 -10.79 16.49
CA THR A 89 -1.80 -11.76 17.58
C THR A 89 -2.73 -11.29 18.70
N GLY A 90 -2.96 -9.97 18.77
CA GLY A 90 -3.69 -9.32 19.87
C GLY A 90 -2.77 -8.84 21.00
N ASP A 91 -1.51 -9.28 21.02
CA ASP A 91 -0.48 -8.70 21.88
C ASP A 91 0.15 -7.50 21.16
N TYR A 92 -0.12 -6.30 21.68
CA TYR A 92 0.36 -5.05 21.08
C TYR A 92 1.88 -4.99 20.94
N GLY A 93 2.63 -5.47 21.93
CA GLY A 93 4.08 -5.43 21.93
C GLY A 93 4.67 -6.40 20.91
N ALA A 94 4.16 -7.63 20.87
CA ALA A 94 4.56 -8.64 19.89
C ALA A 94 4.19 -8.22 18.46
N ASP A 95 3.02 -7.59 18.29
CA ASP A 95 2.57 -7.06 17.01
C ASP A 95 3.46 -5.88 16.55
N CYS A 96 3.84 -4.97 17.45
CA CYS A 96 4.79 -3.89 17.13
C CYS A 96 6.16 -4.45 16.71
N ALA A 97 6.67 -5.46 17.42
CA ALA A 97 7.92 -6.12 17.04
C ALA A 97 7.79 -6.78 15.66
N THR A 98 6.64 -7.38 15.36
CA THR A 98 6.35 -7.97 14.03
C THR A 98 6.34 -6.90 12.94
N GLY A 99 5.66 -5.78 13.16
CA GLY A 99 5.68 -4.63 12.26
C GLY A 99 7.08 -4.10 11.97
N ALA A 100 7.91 -3.99 13.01
CA ALA A 100 9.30 -3.54 12.86
C ALA A 100 10.14 -4.51 12.01
N ARG A 101 9.98 -5.83 12.18
CA ARG A 101 10.63 -6.83 11.31
C ARG A 101 10.17 -6.73 9.87
N TYR A 102 8.88 -6.49 9.64
CA TYR A 102 8.34 -6.29 8.30
C TYR A 102 8.91 -5.04 7.63
N ALA A 103 9.06 -3.94 8.38
CA ALA A 103 9.66 -2.72 7.85
C ALA A 103 11.14 -2.92 7.47
N ALA A 104 11.91 -3.67 8.27
CA ALA A 104 13.29 -4.02 7.94
C ALA A 104 13.38 -4.83 6.63
N ALA A 105 12.59 -5.90 6.51
CA ALA A 105 12.55 -6.69 5.28
C ALA A 105 12.11 -5.87 4.05
N ALA A 106 11.16 -4.95 4.24
CA ALA A 106 10.72 -4.05 3.20
C ALA A 106 11.84 -3.11 2.74
N LEU A 107 12.60 -2.52 3.68
CA LEU A 107 13.74 -1.65 3.36
C LEU A 107 14.84 -2.41 2.62
N ASP A 108 15.20 -3.61 3.09
CA ASP A 108 16.20 -4.45 2.41
C ASP A 108 15.79 -4.73 0.96
N TYR A 109 14.51 -5.05 0.74
CA TYR A 109 13.95 -5.23 -0.59
C TYR A 109 13.97 -3.92 -1.42
N MET A 110 13.54 -2.80 -0.84
CA MET A 110 13.49 -1.50 -1.53
C MET A 110 14.86 -1.08 -2.04
N VAL A 111 15.91 -1.29 -1.22
CA VAL A 111 17.30 -1.01 -1.60
C VAL A 111 17.75 -1.96 -2.69
N ALA A 112 17.58 -3.27 -2.51
CA ALA A 112 18.05 -4.27 -3.48
C ALA A 112 17.34 -4.18 -4.85
N ALA A 113 16.07 -3.77 -4.87
CA ALA A 113 15.25 -3.70 -6.07
C ALA A 113 15.01 -2.27 -6.58
N ASN A 114 15.63 -1.24 -5.98
CA ASN A 114 15.39 0.18 -6.26
C ASN A 114 13.88 0.53 -6.37
N THR A 115 13.08 0.03 -5.42
CA THR A 115 11.61 0.14 -5.46
C THR A 115 11.07 0.82 -4.19
N PRO A 116 11.26 2.14 -4.00
CA PRO A 116 10.78 2.84 -2.80
C PRO A 116 9.24 2.84 -2.66
N GLN A 117 8.52 2.56 -3.74
CA GLN A 117 7.05 2.57 -3.80
C GLN A 117 6.40 1.46 -2.97
N VAL A 118 7.16 0.45 -2.51
CA VAL A 118 6.64 -0.62 -1.64
C VAL A 118 6.00 -0.06 -0.37
N LEU A 119 6.54 1.03 0.19
CA LEU A 119 5.98 1.68 1.38
C LEU A 119 4.61 2.27 1.06
N GLN A 120 4.51 2.99 -0.07
CA GLN A 120 3.28 3.60 -0.53
C GLN A 120 2.19 2.55 -0.79
N TRP A 121 2.54 1.45 -1.47
CA TRP A 121 1.60 0.37 -1.77
C TRP A 121 1.09 -0.31 -0.49
N ALA A 122 1.98 -0.58 0.47
CA ALA A 122 1.60 -1.12 1.77
C ALA A 122 0.64 -0.19 2.53
N VAL A 123 0.92 1.13 2.55
CA VAL A 123 0.07 2.13 3.21
C VAL A 123 -1.30 2.25 2.53
N PHE A 124 -1.36 2.15 1.20
CA PHE A 124 -2.63 2.17 0.47
C PHE A 124 -3.49 0.94 0.79
N ASP A 125 -2.89 -0.25 0.86
CA ASP A 125 -3.62 -1.46 1.26
C ASP A 125 -4.05 -1.41 2.72
N MET A 126 -3.19 -0.93 3.61
CA MET A 126 -3.53 -0.63 5.01
C MET A 126 -4.82 0.21 5.08
N MET A 127 -4.95 1.29 4.30
CA MET A 127 -6.16 2.13 4.32
C MET A 127 -7.38 1.42 3.75
N THR A 128 -7.19 0.58 2.73
CA THR A 128 -8.28 -0.12 2.05
C THR A 128 -8.93 -1.21 2.92
N MET A 129 -8.16 -1.86 3.79
CA MET A 129 -8.65 -3.02 4.55
C MET A 129 -9.75 -2.74 5.58
N ARG A 130 -10.09 -1.47 5.89
CA ARG A 130 -11.13 -1.05 6.87
C ARG A 130 -11.12 -1.77 8.24
N ARG A 131 -10.05 -2.50 8.58
CA ARG A 131 -9.87 -3.20 9.85
C ARG A 131 -9.40 -2.25 10.94
N HIS A 132 -9.66 -2.62 12.19
CA HIS A 132 -9.01 -1.95 13.33
C HIS A 132 -7.50 -2.12 13.21
N ARG A 133 -6.76 -1.01 13.39
CA ARG A 133 -5.30 -0.99 13.38
C ARG A 133 -4.77 -1.80 14.55
N SER A 134 -3.73 -2.58 14.30
CA SER A 134 -3.03 -3.38 15.30
C SER A 134 -1.67 -2.78 15.63
N GLY A 135 -0.92 -3.43 16.53
CA GLY A 135 0.48 -3.07 16.77
C GLY A 135 1.37 -3.24 15.52
N ILE A 136 0.98 -4.08 14.55
CA ILE A 136 1.79 -4.35 13.36
C ILE A 136 1.92 -3.08 12.51
N GLU A 137 0.82 -2.38 12.23
CA GLU A 137 0.86 -1.13 11.47
C GLU A 137 1.70 -0.06 12.18
N VAL A 138 1.56 0.03 13.51
CA VAL A 138 2.33 1.00 14.32
C VAL A 138 3.82 0.68 14.24
N GLY A 139 4.22 -0.55 14.54
CA GLY A 139 5.62 -0.98 14.50
C GLY A 139 6.26 -0.80 13.12
N PHE A 140 5.51 -1.07 12.06
CA PHE A 140 5.96 -0.90 10.68
C PHE A 140 6.23 0.58 10.36
N LEU A 141 5.23 1.44 10.53
CA LEU A 141 5.35 2.87 10.18
C LEU A 141 6.34 3.61 11.09
N SER A 142 6.35 3.32 12.39
CA SER A 142 7.30 3.92 13.34
C SER A 142 8.75 3.56 13.00
N THR A 143 9.00 2.37 12.46
CA THR A 143 10.35 1.96 12.05
C THR A 143 10.84 2.78 10.87
N PHE A 144 10.00 2.98 9.83
CA PHE A 144 10.31 3.89 8.73
C PHE A 144 10.54 5.32 9.23
N GLY A 145 9.65 5.85 10.07
CA GLY A 145 9.77 7.21 10.61
C GLY A 145 11.07 7.40 11.38
N ARG A 146 11.46 6.45 12.24
CA ARG A 146 12.71 6.50 13.00
C ARG A 146 13.94 6.51 12.08
N ILE A 147 13.95 5.66 11.05
CA ILE A 147 15.07 5.57 10.10
C ILE A 147 15.17 6.87 9.28
N ALA A 148 14.05 7.36 8.76
CA ALA A 148 14.00 8.60 7.99
C ALA A 148 14.51 9.80 8.80
N THR A 149 14.05 9.97 10.03
CA THR A 149 14.50 11.06 10.92
C THR A 149 16.00 10.96 11.20
N ARG A 150 16.53 9.76 11.47
CA ARG A 150 17.97 9.57 11.74
C ARG A 150 18.83 9.84 10.50
N ALA A 151 18.42 9.34 9.34
CA ALA A 151 19.12 9.56 8.08
C ALA A 151 19.14 11.06 7.73
N HIS A 152 18.02 11.75 7.92
CA HIS A 152 17.93 13.19 7.68
C HIS A 152 18.80 13.98 8.65
N ALA A 153 18.80 13.65 9.95
CA ALA A 153 19.67 14.30 10.93
C ALA A 153 21.16 14.13 10.60
N THR A 154 21.57 12.94 10.15
CA THR A 154 22.95 12.67 9.72
C THR A 154 23.34 13.55 8.54
N ARG A 155 22.45 13.65 7.53
CA ARG A 155 22.66 14.53 6.38
C ARG A 155 22.78 16.01 6.77
N LEU A 156 21.98 16.48 7.74
CA LEU A 156 22.07 17.86 8.24
C LEU A 156 23.40 18.12 8.95
N SER A 157 23.92 17.16 9.72
CA SER A 157 25.23 17.31 10.36
C SER A 157 26.40 17.30 9.36
N GLU A 158 26.30 16.52 8.29
CA GLU A 158 27.33 16.46 7.24
C GLU A 158 27.31 17.68 6.32
N GLY A 159 26.13 18.25 6.06
CA GLY A 159 25.96 19.46 5.24
C GLY A 159 26.20 20.79 5.98
N GLY A 160 26.48 20.76 7.28
CA GLY A 160 26.64 21.95 8.13
C GLY A 160 28.07 22.49 8.26
N LEU A 161 29.02 22.04 7.41
CA LEU A 161 30.44 22.45 7.42
C LEU A 161 30.90 23.04 6.07
N ALA A 162 30.01 23.67 5.32
CA ALA A 162 30.36 24.42 4.10
C ALA A 162 30.30 25.93 4.34
#